data_AF-A0A0K2REE3-F1
#
_entry.id   AF-A0A0K2REE3-F1
#
_cell.length_a   1.000
_cell.length_b   1.000
_cell.length_c   1.000
_cell.angle_alpha   90.00
_cell.angle_beta   90.00
_cell.angle_gamma   90.00
#
_symmetry.space_group_name_H-M   'P 1'
#
loop_
_entity.id
_entity.type
_entity.pdbx_description
1 polymer ?
#
loop_
_entity_poly.entity_id
_entity_poly.type
_entity_poly.pdbx_seq_one_letter_code
_entity_poly.pdbx_strand_id
1 'polypeptide(L)' 'MSLTRPTLGHFLQNPQERHWRSAEVFRAAASGALKVRVGGTYPLAEAAQAHRDLEARNTTGKLLLVP' A
#
# COMPACT_ATOMS: atom_id res chain seq x y z
N MET A 1 12.16 -8.11 25.52
CA MET A 1 12.79 -7.02 24.74
C MET A 1 11.74 -6.49 23.78
N SER A 2 11.20 -5.30 24.01
CA SER A 2 10.05 -4.78 23.27
C SER A 2 10.50 -4.14 21.96
N LEU A 3 10.08 -4.69 20.81
CA LEU A 3 10.13 -4.02 19.50
C LEU A 3 9.07 -2.91 19.50
N THR A 4 9.41 -1.71 19.97
CA THR A 4 8.43 -0.63 20.15
C THR A 4 8.02 0.06 18.85
N ARG A 5 8.73 -0.15 17.73
CA ARG A 5 8.37 0.34 16.37
C ARG A 5 8.87 -0.57 15.25
N PRO A 6 8.27 -1.75 15.03
CA PRO A 6 8.66 -2.59 13.92
C PRO A 6 8.28 -1.93 12.59
N THR A 7 9.25 -1.77 11.69
CA THR A 7 9.03 -1.38 10.29
C THR A 7 8.75 -2.62 9.43
N LEU A 8 8.23 -2.42 8.21
CA LEU A 8 7.95 -3.50 7.27
C LEU A 8 9.19 -4.40 7.00
N GLY A 9 10.40 -3.83 7.02
CA GLY A 9 11.64 -4.58 6.84
C GLY A 9 11.89 -5.67 7.89
N HIS A 10 11.28 -5.57 9.08
CA HIS A 10 11.37 -6.61 10.11
C HIS A 10 10.53 -7.85 9.79
N PHE A 11 9.58 -7.73 8.86
CA PHE A 11 8.65 -8.80 8.46
C PHE A 11 8.86 -9.27 7.02
N LEU A 12 9.89 -8.77 6.34
CA LEU A 12 10.21 -9.08 4.95
C LEU A 12 11.68 -9.49 4.83
N GLN A 13 12.22 -10.23 5.80
CA GLN A 13 13.67 -10.40 5.96
C GLN A 13 14.31 -11.27 4.87
N ASN A 14 13.56 -12.20 4.29
CA ASN A 14 14.06 -13.10 3.25
C ASN A 14 13.03 -13.30 2.11
N PRO A 15 13.46 -13.75 0.93
CA PRO A 15 12.58 -13.96 -0.22
C PRO A 15 11.40 -14.90 0.05
N GLN A 16 11.58 -15.95 0.85
CA GLN A 16 10.53 -16.91 1.17
C GLN A 16 9.43 -16.28 2.03
N GLU A 17 9.80 -15.54 3.07
CA GLU A 17 8.85 -14.80 3.92
C GLU A 17 8.09 -13.75 3.11
N ARG A 18 8.79 -13.00 2.26
CA ARG A 18 8.16 -12.01 1.36
C ARG A 18 7.13 -12.64 0.44
N HIS A 19 7.46 -13.78 -0.16
CA HIS A 19 6.57 -14.50 -1.07
C HIS A 19 5.36 -15.07 -0.33
N TRP A 20 5.55 -15.67 0.84
CA TRP A 20 4.44 -16.19 1.64
C TRP A 20 3.46 -15.07 2.01
N ARG A 21 3.95 -13.95 2.55
CA ARG A 21 3.10 -12.81 2.95
C ARG A 21 2.37 -12.17 1.77
N SER A 22 3.05 -12.01 0.63
CA SER A 22 2.40 -11.44 -0.57
C SER A 22 1.31 -12.38 -1.11
N ALA A 23 1.56 -13.69 -1.12
CA ALA A 23 0.59 -14.69 -1.56
C ALA A 23 -0.68 -14.65 -0.69
N GLU A 24 -0.58 -14.42 0.61
CA GLU A 24 -1.76 -14.27 1.48
C GLU A 24 -2.58 -13.03 1.12
N VAL A 25 -1.93 -11.87 0.92
CA VAL A 25 -2.60 -10.63 0.54
C VAL A 25 -3.30 -10.77 -0.81
N PHE A 26 -2.62 -11.36 -1.81
CA PHE A 26 -3.20 -11.57 -3.13
C PHE A 26 -4.34 -12.58 -3.12
N ARG A 27 -4.24 -13.64 -2.32
CA ARG A 27 -5.34 -14.61 -2.16
C ARG A 27 -6.56 -13.96 -1.53
N ALA A 28 -6.36 -13.12 -0.51
CA ALA A 28 -7.45 -12.37 0.11
C ALA A 28 -8.10 -11.37 -0.86
N ALA A 29 -7.30 -10.72 -1.73
CA ALA A 29 -7.82 -9.86 -2.78
C ALA A 29 -8.62 -10.64 -3.82
N ALA A 30 -8.08 -11.78 -4.29
CA ALA A 30 -8.72 -12.65 -5.27
C ALA A 30 -10.02 -13.28 -4.75
N SER A 31 -10.08 -13.63 -3.47
CA SER A 31 -11.30 -14.15 -2.84
C SER A 31 -12.35 -13.08 -2.52
N GLY A 32 -12.01 -11.79 -2.67
CA GLY A 32 -12.86 -10.66 -2.31
C GLY A 32 -12.94 -10.38 -0.80
N ALA A 33 -12.21 -11.14 0.03
CA ALA A 33 -12.08 -10.89 1.46
C ALA A 33 -11.35 -9.57 1.75
N LEU A 34 -10.44 -9.16 0.87
CA LEU A 34 -9.80 -7.86 0.87
C LEU A 34 -10.25 -7.05 -0.36
N LYS A 35 -10.98 -5.96 -0.13
CA LYS A 35 -11.39 -5.02 -1.19
C LYS A 35 -10.49 -3.79 -1.20
N VAL A 36 -9.68 -3.65 -2.23
CA VAL A 36 -8.81 -2.47 -2.41
C VAL A 36 -9.59 -1.39 -3.14
N ARG A 37 -9.79 -0.24 -2.49
CA ARG A 37 -10.44 0.92 -3.11
C ARG A 37 -9.40 1.91 -3.64
N VAL A 38 -9.47 2.21 -4.92
CA VAL A 38 -8.73 3.32 -5.54
C VAL A 38 -9.54 4.59 -5.36
N GLY A 39 -8.98 5.54 -4.61
CA GLY A 39 -9.61 6.82 -4.28
C GLY A 39 -9.32 7.92 -5.28
N GLY A 40 -8.29 7.76 -6.10
CA GLY A 40 -7.90 8.73 -7.12
C GLY A 40 -6.71 8.23 -7.93
N THR A 41 -6.60 8.77 -9.14
CA THR A 41 -5.52 8.49 -10.08
C THR A 41 -4.99 9.81 -10.62
N TYR A 42 -3.69 10.00 -10.59
CA TYR A 42 -3.02 11.21 -11.06
C TYR A 42 -1.98 10.82 -12.11
N PRO A 43 -1.72 11.66 -13.13
CA PRO A 43 -0.50 11.53 -13.92
C PRO A 43 0.74 11.57 -13.02
N LEU A 44 1.80 10.84 -13.36
CA LEU A 44 3.05 10.84 -12.59
C LEU A 44 3.65 12.25 -12.49
N ALA A 45 3.47 13.07 -13.54
CA ALA A 45 3.86 14.48 -13.55
C ALA A 45 3.17 15.30 -12.45
N GLU A 46 2.01 14.87 -11.96
CA GLU A 46 1.22 15.54 -10.92
C GLU A 46 1.41 14.93 -9.52
N ALA A 47 2.49 14.17 -9.29
CA ALA A 47 2.77 13.57 -7.99
C ALA A 47 2.70 14.57 -6.83
N ALA A 48 3.16 15.81 -7.03
CA ALA A 48 3.07 16.87 -6.04
C ALA A 48 1.62 17.18 -5.61
N GLN A 49 0.66 17.14 -6.55
CA GLN A 49 -0.75 17.34 -6.25
C GLN A 49 -1.33 16.16 -5.49
N ALA A 50 -1.01 14.93 -5.89
CA ALA A 50 -1.44 13.73 -5.18
C ALA A 50 -0.97 13.74 -3.70
N HIS A 51 0.25 14.20 -3.44
CA HIS A 51 0.78 14.39 -2.09
C HIS A 51 0.02 15.48 -1.30
N ARG A 52 -0.23 16.64 -1.91
CA ARG A 52 -1.01 17.72 -1.28
C ARG A 52 -2.40 17.25 -0.88
N ASP A 53 -3.10 16.52 -1.77
CA ASP A 53 -4.45 16.02 -1.50
C ASP A 53 -4.46 14.94 -0.41
N LEU A 54 -3.40 14.12 -0.35
CA LEU A 54 -3.21 13.12 0.71
C LEU A 54 -2.96 13.78 2.08
N GLU A 55 -2.07 14.76 2.15
CA GLU A 55 -1.71 15.49 3.37
C GLU A 55 -2.88 16.33 3.89
N ALA A 56 -3.66 16.93 2.99
CA ALA A 56 -4.88 17.67 3.32
C ALA A 56 -6.04 16.77 3.78
N ARG A 57 -5.88 15.43 3.72
CA ARG A 57 -6.93 14.43 4.03
C ARG A 57 -8.16 14.54 3.13
N ASN A 58 -7.99 15.06 1.91
CA ASN A 58 -9.06 15.17 0.91
C ASN A 58 -9.30 13.84 0.16
N THR A 59 -8.47 12.83 0.41
CA THR A 59 -8.54 11.54 -0.27
C THR A 59 -8.87 10.43 0.71
N THR A 60 -9.54 9.40 0.20
CA THR A 60 -9.79 8.18 0.96
C THR A 60 -9.53 6.99 0.04
N GLY A 61 -8.89 5.93 0.54
CA GLY A 61 -8.44 4.82 -0.30
C GLY A 61 -7.02 5.02 -0.84
N LYS A 62 -6.62 4.22 -1.83
CA LYS A 62 -5.29 4.32 -2.45
C LYS A 62 -5.28 5.33 -3.58
N LEU A 63 -4.22 6.12 -3.66
CA LEU A 63 -3.92 6.96 -4.80
C LEU A 63 -2.92 6.25 -5.69
N LEU A 64 -3.14 6.30 -7.01
CA LEU A 64 -2.22 5.75 -8.00
C LEU A 64 -1.63 6.86 -8.86
N LEU A 65 -0.33 6.75 -9.14
CA LEU A 65 0.34 7.58 -10.14
C LEU A 65 0.47 6.76 -11.42
N VAL A 66 0.00 7.34 -12.53
CA VAL A 66 0.02 6.71 -13.85
C VAL A 66 1.11 7.39 -14.69
N PRO A 67 2.08 6.65 -15.23
CA PRO A 67 3.17 7.19 -16.06
C PRO A 67 2.69 7.96 -17.29
#